data_AF-A0A2M7TQV5-F1
#
_entry.id   AF-A0A2M7TQV5-F1
#
_cell.length_a   1.000
_cell.length_b   1.000
_cell.length_c   1.000
_cell.angle_alpha   90.00
_cell.angle_beta   90.00
_cell.angle_gamma   90.00
#
_symmetry.space_group_name_H-M   'P 1'
#
loop_
_entity.id
_entity.type
_entity.pdbx_description
1 polymer ?
#
loop_
_entity_poly.entity_id
_entity_poly.type
_entity_poly.pdbx_seq_one_letter_code
_entity_poly.pdbx_strand_id
1 'polypeptide(L)'
;MKLTESGKIARRFLLEIPKHFQNVFLDKWIIMPNHIRGIIVIEKADGDIKRRNEALPRSYNGEYKYFSKISPKPNSLSTIIGSFKSICTRRIHLMRN
;
A
#
# COMPACT_ATOMS: atom_id res chain seq x y z
N MET A 1 -18.07 -4.87 -18.52
CA MET A 1 -18.36 -4.55 -17.10
C MET A 1 -18.05 -3.08 -16.86
N LYS A 2 -19.01 -2.26 -16.38
CA LYS A 2 -18.83 -0.80 -16.20
C LYS A 2 -18.49 -0.49 -14.74
N LEU A 3 -17.38 0.21 -14.48
CA LEU A 3 -16.99 0.61 -13.12
C LEU A 3 -17.91 1.73 -12.61
N THR A 4 -18.26 1.67 -11.32
CA THR A 4 -18.86 2.79 -10.59
C THR A 4 -17.85 3.93 -10.45
N GLU A 5 -18.30 5.15 -10.09
CA GLU A 5 -17.38 6.26 -9.82
C GLU A 5 -16.36 5.92 -8.73
N SER A 6 -16.81 5.30 -7.63
CA SER A 6 -15.92 4.78 -6.59
C SER A 6 -14.93 3.74 -7.13
N GLY A 7 -15.38 2.86 -8.04
CA GLY A 7 -14.52 1.90 -8.73
C GLY A 7 -13.47 2.56 -9.63
N LYS A 8 -13.82 3.66 -10.30
CA LYS A 8 -12.87 4.47 -11.10
C LYS A 8 -11.82 5.13 -10.21
N ILE A 9 -12.22 5.66 -9.06
CA ILE A 9 -11.31 6.22 -8.06
C ILE A 9 -10.35 5.15 -7.53
N ALA A 10 -10.89 3.99 -7.14
CA ALA A 10 -10.09 2.86 -6.70
C ALA A 10 -9.10 2.43 -7.79
N ARG A 11 -9.54 2.32 -9.05
CA ARG A 11 -8.67 1.99 -10.19
C ARG A 11 -7.52 2.98 -10.32
N ARG A 12 -7.83 4.27 -10.26
CA ARG A 12 -6.83 5.34 -10.39
C ARG A 12 -5.76 5.21 -9.30
N PHE A 13 -6.16 5.17 -8.03
CA PHE A 13 -5.19 5.13 -6.93
C PHE A 13 -4.46 3.80 -6.81
N LEU A 14 -5.09 2.70 -7.26
CA LEU A 14 -4.41 1.42 -7.35
C LEU A 14 -3.23 1.56 -8.32
N LEU A 15 -3.46 2.07 -9.53
CA LEU A 15 -2.42 2.30 -10.54
C LEU A 15 -1.34 3.32 -10.12
N GLU A 16 -1.62 4.18 -9.15
CA GLU A 16 -0.65 5.13 -8.60
C GLU A 16 0.27 4.49 -7.53
N ILE A 17 -0.04 3.31 -6.99
CA ILE A 17 0.76 2.65 -5.94
C ILE A 17 2.25 2.56 -6.32
N PRO A 18 2.65 2.05 -7.51
CA PRO A 18 4.07 1.95 -7.88
C PRO A 18 4.80 3.30 -7.95
N LYS A 19 4.07 4.40 -8.12
CA LYS A 19 4.65 5.76 -8.17
C LYS A 19 4.98 6.31 -6.78
N HIS A 20 4.32 5.79 -5.74
CA HIS A 20 4.47 6.27 -4.37
C HIS A 20 5.37 5.38 -3.51
N PHE A 21 5.58 4.13 -3.91
CA PHE A 21 6.36 3.16 -3.17
C PHE A 21 7.45 2.56 -4.06
N GLN A 22 8.70 2.78 -3.67
CA GLN A 22 9.85 2.20 -4.37
C GLN A 22 9.84 0.67 -4.26
N ASN A 23 10.25 -0.01 -5.34
CA ASN A 23 10.30 -1.48 -5.44
C ASN A 23 8.93 -2.15 -5.21
N VAL A 24 7.84 -1.45 -5.50
CA VAL A 24 6.48 -1.98 -5.45
C VAL A 24 5.89 -1.96 -6.85
N PHE A 25 5.39 -3.09 -7.30
CA PHE A 25 4.78 -3.26 -8.61
C PHE A 25 3.40 -3.89 -8.48
N LEU A 26 2.57 -3.65 -9.49
CA LEU A 26 1.29 -4.31 -9.65
C LEU A 26 1.38 -5.29 -10.81
N ASP A 27 1.04 -6.54 -10.53
CA ASP A 27 0.90 -7.57 -11.56
C ASP A 27 -0.57 -7.66 -11.99
N LYS A 28 -1.30 -8.71 -11.60
CA LYS A 28 -2.72 -8.84 -11.94
C LYS A 28 -3.62 -8.21 -10.88
N TRP A 29 -4.67 -7.53 -11.31
CA TRP A 29 -5.69 -6.99 -10.42
C TRP A 29 -7.05 -6.88 -11.12
N ILE A 30 -8.11 -6.91 -10.32
CA ILE A 30 -9.50 -6.72 -10.75
C ILE A 30 -10.29 -5.97 -9.68
N ILE A 31 -11.14 -5.04 -10.13
CA ILE A 31 -12.04 -4.27 -9.27
C ILE A 31 -13.46 -4.72 -9.55
N MET A 32 -14.07 -5.33 -8.54
CA MET A 32 -15.47 -5.71 -8.52
C MET A 32 -16.26 -4.67 -7.72
N PRO A 33 -17.60 -4.59 -7.87
CA PRO A 33 -18.43 -3.62 -7.14
C PRO A 33 -18.28 -3.69 -5.61
N ASN A 34 -17.97 -4.88 -5.06
CA ASN A 34 -17.88 -5.12 -3.62
C ASN A 34 -16.46 -5.35 -3.10
N HIS A 35 -15.47 -5.68 -3.96
CA HIS A 35 -14.11 -5.96 -3.51
C HIS A 35 -13.08 -5.77 -4.63
N ILE A 36 -11.81 -5.72 -4.23
CA ILE A 36 -10.66 -5.65 -5.14
C ILE A 36 -9.82 -6.89 -4.89
N ARG A 37 -9.40 -7.56 -5.96
CA ARG A 37 -8.34 -8.57 -5.91
C ARG A 37 -7.14 -8.04 -6.64
N GLY A 38 -5.94 -8.25 -6.10
CA GLY A 38 -4.71 -7.79 -6.72
C GLY A 38 -3.50 -8.54 -6.22
N ILE A 39 -2.53 -8.69 -7.09
CA ILE A 39 -1.19 -9.19 -6.79
C ILE A 39 -0.28 -7.97 -6.73
N ILE A 40 0.30 -7.73 -5.55
CA ILE A 40 1.29 -6.68 -5.32
C ILE A 40 2.64 -7.36 -5.16
N VAL A 41 3.57 -7.02 -6.04
CA VAL A 41 4.96 -7.48 -5.95
C VAL A 41 5.72 -6.42 -5.16
N ILE A 42 6.39 -6.84 -4.09
CA ILE A 42 7.26 -5.96 -3.31
C ILE A 42 8.67 -6.54 -3.39
N GLU A 43 9.49 -6.01 -4.28
CA GLU A 43 10.88 -6.42 -4.42
C GLU A 43 11.72 -5.83 -3.28
N LYS A 44 12.76 -6.56 -2.90
CA LYS A 44 13.79 -6.05 -2.02
C LYS A 44 14.96 -5.58 -2.88
N ALA A 45 15.65 -4.54 -2.44
CA ALA A 45 16.97 -4.25 -2.97
C ALA A 45 17.90 -5.43 -2.65
N ASP A 46 18.76 -5.79 -3.60
CA ASP A 46 19.77 -6.85 -3.42
C ASP A 46 20.57 -6.60 -2.14
N GLY A 47 20.58 -7.60 -1.25
CA GLY A 47 21.32 -7.58 0.03
C GLY A 47 20.47 -7.87 1.27
N ASP A 48 19.14 -7.76 1.21
CA ASP A 48 18.29 -7.96 2.40
C ASP A 48 17.69 -9.37 2.47
N ILE A 49 18.55 -10.37 2.74
CA ILE A 49 18.28 -11.83 2.79
C ILE A 49 17.23 -12.24 3.85
N LYS A 50 16.77 -11.34 4.71
CA LYS A 50 15.78 -11.68 5.74
C LYS A 50 14.38 -11.83 5.15
N ARG A 51 13.94 -13.08 4.90
CA ARG A 51 12.54 -13.41 4.59
C ARG A 51 11.62 -12.64 5.56
N ARG A 52 10.73 -11.81 5.02
CA ARG A 52 9.83 -10.88 5.75
C ARG A 52 8.68 -11.60 6.49
N ASN A 53 8.89 -12.83 6.95
CA ASN A 53 7.90 -13.56 7.73
C ASN A 53 7.96 -13.19 9.22
N GLU A 54 8.93 -12.38 9.63
CA GLU A 54 9.09 -12.01 11.03
C GLU A 54 9.00 -10.49 11.18
N ALA A 55 8.26 -10.07 12.21
CA ALA A 55 8.18 -8.70 12.70
C ALA A 55 9.52 -8.23 13.29
N LEU A 56 10.62 -8.33 12.54
CA LEU A 56 11.93 -7.89 13.02
C LEU A 56 11.92 -6.38 13.19
N PRO A 57 12.30 -5.86 14.37
CA PRO A 57 12.40 -4.42 14.57
C PRO A 57 13.46 -3.84 13.63
N ARG A 58 13.19 -2.66 13.08
CA ARG A 58 14.19 -1.89 12.35
C ARG A 58 15.37 -1.59 13.27
N SER A 59 16.60 -1.76 12.79
CA SER A 59 17.76 -1.12 13.42
C SER A 59 17.70 0.36 13.06
N TYR A 60 17.03 1.17 13.90
CA TYR A 60 16.94 2.61 13.75
C TYR A 60 17.95 3.27 14.70
N ASN A 61 18.93 3.98 14.14
CA ASN A 61 19.98 4.69 14.87
C ASN A 61 19.63 6.16 15.19
N GLY A 62 18.35 6.55 15.13
CA GLY A 62 17.92 7.89 15.53
C GLY A 62 17.49 7.98 17.00
N GLU A 63 17.23 9.20 17.45
CA GLU A 63 16.96 9.54 18.85
C GLU A 63 15.68 8.88 19.40
N TYR A 64 14.66 8.68 18.55
CA TYR A 64 13.34 8.16 18.95
C TYR A 64 13.18 6.64 18.75
N LYS A 65 13.98 5.83 19.46
CA LYS A 65 13.99 4.35 19.33
C LYS A 65 12.65 3.68 19.66
N TYR A 66 11.91 4.19 20.66
CA TYR A 66 10.63 3.59 21.08
C TYR A 66 9.54 3.76 20.02
N PHE A 67 9.28 5.00 19.58
CA PHE A 67 8.26 5.30 18.57
C PHE A 67 8.55 4.63 17.22
N SER A 68 9.83 4.52 16.85
CA SER A 68 10.24 3.84 15.62
C SER A 68 9.91 2.34 15.64
N LYS A 69 10.03 1.67 16.81
CA LYS A 69 9.73 0.23 16.97
C LYS A 69 8.24 -0.09 16.78
N ILE A 70 7.36 0.82 17.20
CA ILE A 70 5.89 0.62 17.13
C ILE A 70 5.27 1.17 15.84
N SER A 71 6.01 1.99 15.08
CA SER A 71 5.52 2.57 13.84
C SER A 71 5.40 1.52 12.73
N PRO A 72 4.35 1.59 11.88
CA PRO A 72 4.24 0.73 10.71
C PRO A 72 5.50 0.82 9.85
N LYS A 73 6.02 -0.34 9.44
CA LYS A 73 7.22 -0.39 8.60
C LYS A 73 6.92 0.27 7.25
N PRO A 74 7.74 1.22 6.77
CA PRO A 74 7.54 1.78 5.44
C PRO A 74 7.74 0.70 4.39
N ASN A 75 7.05 0.84 3.26
CA ASN A 75 7.00 -0.14 2.18
C ASN A 75 6.50 -1.53 2.60
N SER A 76 5.86 -1.64 3.78
CA SER A 76 5.10 -2.85 4.14
C SER A 76 3.76 -2.89 3.41
N LEU A 77 3.24 -4.10 3.19
CA LEU A 77 1.93 -4.28 2.56
C LEU A 77 0.82 -3.51 3.31
N SER A 78 0.85 -3.52 4.65
CA SER A 78 -0.13 -2.81 5.47
C SER A 78 -0.07 -1.29 5.27
N THR A 79 1.13 -0.70 5.21
CA THR A 79 1.30 0.73 4.92
C THR A 79 0.83 1.08 3.50
N ILE A 80 1.16 0.25 2.50
CA ILE A 80 0.76 0.46 1.10
C ILE A 80 -0.76 0.44 0.97
N ILE A 81 -1.41 -0.61 1.48
CA ILE A 81 -2.87 -0.76 1.43
C ILE A 81 -3.58 0.28 2.30
N GLY A 82 -3.02 0.64 3.45
CA GLY A 82 -3.56 1.69 4.32
C GLY A 82 -3.59 3.05 3.63
N SER A 83 -2.49 3.44 2.97
CA SER A 83 -2.41 4.66 2.17
C SER A 83 -3.44 4.67 1.03
N PHE A 84 -3.50 3.56 0.26
CA PHE A 84 -4.47 3.36 -0.80
C PHE A 84 -5.93 3.52 -0.32
N LYS A 85 -6.30 2.85 0.78
CA LYS A 85 -7.65 2.95 1.35
C LYS A 85 -7.94 4.38 1.83
N SER A 86 -6.99 5.01 2.49
CA SER A 86 -7.15 6.39 3.01
C SER A 86 -7.49 7.39 1.90
N ILE A 87 -6.72 7.38 0.80
CA ILE A 87 -6.98 8.29 -0.32
C ILE A 87 -8.29 7.98 -1.04
N CYS A 88 -8.63 6.70 -1.22
CA CYS A 88 -9.89 6.30 -1.83
C CYS A 88 -11.08 6.78 -0.99
N THR A 89 -11.07 6.51 0.32
CA THR A 89 -12.13 6.95 1.24
C THR A 89 -12.30 8.45 1.20
N ARG A 90 -11.20 9.21 1.26
CA ARG A 90 -11.24 10.68 1.21
C ARG A 90 -11.88 11.19 -0.08
N ARG A 91 -11.45 10.67 -1.23
CA ARG A 91 -11.92 11.11 -2.55
C ARG A 91 -13.37 10.72 -2.82
N ILE A 92 -13.78 9.53 -2.39
CA ILE A 92 -15.17 9.09 -2.50
C ILE A 92 -16.08 9.98 -1.64
N HIS A 93 -15.67 10.33 -0.42
CA HIS A 93 -16.47 11.23 0.42
C HIS A 93 -16.60 12.62 -0.18
N LEU A 94 -15.51 13.18 -0.72
CA LEU A 94 -15.54 14.50 -1.36
C LEU A 94 -16.43 14.57 -2.61
N MET A 95 -16.72 13.45 -3.28
CA MET A 95 -17.64 13.41 -4.43
C MET A 95 -19.12 13.30 -4.03
N ARG A 96 -19.41 12.98 -2.77
CA ARG A 96 -20.77 12.84 -2.25
C ARG A 96 -21.33 14.14 -1.68
N ASN A 97 -20.47 15.13 -1.47
CA ASN A 97 -20.80 16.49 -1.06
C ASN A 97 -20.72 17.42 -2.28
#